data_AF-A0A5N6E4D7-F1
#
_entry.id   AF-A0A5N6E4D7-F1
#
_cell.length_a   1.000
_cell.length_b   1.000
_cell.length_c   1.000
_cell.angle_alpha   90.00
_cell.angle_beta   90.00
_cell.angle_gamma   90.00
#
_symmetry.space_group_name_H-M   'P 1'
#
loop_
_entity.id
_entity.type
_entity.pdbx_description
1 polymer ?
#
loop_
_entity_poly.entity_id
_entity_poly.type
_entity_poly.pdbx_seq_one_letter_code
_entity_poly.pdbx_strand_id
1 'polypeptide(L)'
;MKEVYQYFGDALTIVTLYADALMHTALRKMFHVQSGLPIAGSPVHKVRAVFDLGLRHPSADKHPGLTHSWIHYLEMSATPAVALPAADRLRHLVPDVGHIHHMPTHLDVLVGDYRRSIDSNTAAVLADEKYLAKNGAKNFYSFYRLHKYHSLLYAAMLAGQSKVALRTLDQMESSLTNDVLRVKTPPLADWLEFFKAVRIHVYIRFGL
;
A
#
# COMPACT_ATOMS: atom_id res chain seq x y z
N MET A 1 -16.41 13.75 -12.13
CA MET A 1 -15.51 12.84 -12.88
C MET A 1 -16.15 12.10 -14.05
N LYS A 2 -17.40 11.60 -13.96
CA LYS A 2 -18.03 10.84 -15.08
C LYS A 2 -18.01 11.61 -16.41
N GLU A 3 -18.46 12.86 -16.41
CA GLU A 3 -18.47 13.70 -17.62
C GLU A 3 -17.06 13.89 -18.19
N VAL A 4 -16.09 14.24 -17.35
CA VAL A 4 -14.68 14.38 -17.75
C VAL A 4 -14.15 13.09 -18.39
N TYR A 5 -14.45 11.93 -17.82
CA TYR A 5 -14.07 10.64 -18.40
C TYR A 5 -14.73 10.36 -19.76
N GLN A 6 -15.96 10.82 -19.99
CA GLN A 6 -16.63 10.65 -21.27
C GLN A 6 -15.97 11.46 -22.39
N TYR A 7 -15.42 12.63 -22.08
CA TYR A 7 -14.73 13.48 -23.06
C TYR A 7 -13.23 13.19 -23.19
N PHE A 8 -12.58 12.68 -22.14
CA PHE A 8 -11.12 12.50 -22.06
C PHE A 8 -10.71 11.07 -21.67
N GLY A 9 -11.51 10.08 -22.04
CA GLY A 9 -11.35 8.68 -21.61
C GLY A 9 -10.05 7.99 -22.07
N ASP A 10 -9.36 8.53 -23.06
CA ASP A 10 -8.07 8.00 -23.53
C ASP A 10 -6.89 8.47 -22.65
N ALA A 11 -7.05 9.55 -21.88
CA ALA A 11 -6.01 10.04 -20.99
C ALA A 11 -5.94 9.19 -19.71
N LEU A 12 -4.85 8.42 -19.55
CA LEU A 12 -4.68 7.48 -18.43
C LEU A 12 -4.84 8.11 -17.03
N THR A 13 -4.47 9.38 -16.88
CA THR A 13 -4.70 10.12 -15.63
C THR A 13 -6.20 10.30 -15.36
N ILE A 14 -7.01 10.61 -16.38
CA ILE A 14 -8.47 10.74 -16.25
C ILE A 14 -9.12 9.37 -15.98
N VAL A 15 -8.65 8.31 -16.66
CA VAL A 15 -9.07 6.93 -16.36
C VAL A 15 -8.83 6.61 -14.88
N THR A 16 -7.62 6.91 -14.39
CA THR A 16 -7.22 6.66 -13.00
C THR A 16 -8.10 7.43 -12.01
N LEU A 17 -8.25 8.75 -12.21
CA LEU A 17 -9.05 9.60 -11.32
C LEU A 17 -10.54 9.23 -11.37
N TYR A 18 -11.04 8.75 -12.50
CA TYR A 18 -12.42 8.28 -12.58
C TYR A 18 -12.63 6.95 -11.85
N ALA A 19 -11.71 5.98 -12.04
CA ALA A 19 -11.74 4.73 -11.31
C ALA A 19 -11.64 4.97 -9.79
N ASP A 20 -10.73 5.86 -9.37
CA ASP A 20 -10.58 6.28 -7.98
C ASP A 20 -11.87 6.89 -7.42
N ALA A 21 -12.47 7.85 -8.13
CA ALA A 21 -13.74 8.46 -7.71
C ALA A 21 -14.88 7.44 -7.57
N LEU A 22 -14.96 6.44 -8.46
CA LEU A 22 -15.94 5.36 -8.37
C LEU A 22 -15.64 4.43 -7.17
N MET A 23 -14.38 4.12 -6.89
CA MET A 23 -14.02 3.33 -5.70
C MET A 23 -14.43 4.04 -4.41
N HIS A 24 -14.31 5.36 -4.35
CA HIS A 24 -14.71 6.16 -3.20
C HIS A 24 -16.22 6.21 -2.95
N THR A 25 -17.08 5.88 -3.93
CA THR A 25 -18.53 5.75 -3.66
C THR A 25 -18.90 4.48 -2.91
N ALA A 26 -17.97 3.51 -2.81
CA ALA A 26 -18.16 2.25 -2.12
C ALA A 26 -16.87 1.80 -1.41
N LEU A 27 -16.35 2.67 -0.54
CA LEU A 27 -15.11 2.44 0.22
C LEU A 27 -15.13 1.07 0.92
N ARG A 28 -14.16 0.21 0.55
CA ARG A 28 -14.01 -1.16 1.06
C ARG A 28 -15.27 -2.04 0.91
N LYS A 29 -16.13 -1.74 -0.07
CA LYS A 29 -17.39 -2.44 -0.35
C LYS A 29 -17.49 -2.92 -1.81
N MET A 30 -16.35 -3.08 -2.50
CA MET A 30 -16.32 -3.68 -3.84
C MET A 30 -16.38 -5.21 -3.80
N PHE A 31 -15.73 -5.80 -2.80
CA PHE A 31 -15.64 -7.24 -2.60
C PHE A 31 -16.04 -7.59 -1.17
N HIS A 32 -16.67 -8.74 -0.98
CA HIS A 32 -16.96 -9.29 0.34
C HIS A 32 -15.65 -9.68 1.04
N VAL A 33 -15.45 -9.23 2.29
CA VAL A 33 -14.18 -9.44 3.02
C VAL A 33 -13.84 -10.93 3.21
N GLN A 34 -14.85 -11.77 3.43
CA GLN A 34 -14.64 -13.20 3.69
C GLN A 34 -14.42 -14.01 2.41
N SER A 35 -15.20 -13.75 1.37
CA SER A 35 -15.18 -14.57 0.15
C SER A 35 -14.37 -13.98 -0.99
N GLY A 36 -14.04 -12.68 -0.92
CA GLY A 36 -13.43 -11.94 -2.03
C GLY A 36 -14.31 -11.81 -3.27
N LEU A 37 -15.60 -12.20 -3.20
CA LEU A 37 -16.51 -12.12 -4.32
C LEU A 37 -17.03 -10.68 -4.52
N PRO A 38 -17.31 -10.26 -5.76
CA PRO A 38 -17.87 -8.94 -6.05
C PRO A 38 -19.19 -8.69 -5.32
N ILE A 39 -19.37 -7.50 -4.75
CA ILE A 39 -20.63 -7.06 -4.16
C ILE A 39 -21.50 -6.48 -5.28
N ALA A 40 -22.59 -7.16 -5.64
CA ALA A 40 -23.43 -6.82 -6.80
C ALA A 40 -24.01 -5.38 -6.78
N GLY A 41 -24.36 -4.86 -5.59
CA GLY A 41 -24.88 -3.50 -5.42
C GLY A 41 -23.82 -2.40 -5.44
N SER A 42 -22.54 -2.75 -5.54
CA SER A 42 -21.42 -1.80 -5.59
C SER A 42 -21.03 -1.45 -7.03
N PRO A 43 -20.19 -0.42 -7.25
CA PRO A 43 -19.66 -0.10 -8.57
C PRO A 43 -18.62 -1.11 -9.10
N VAL A 44 -18.43 -2.27 -8.46
CA VAL A 44 -17.32 -3.21 -8.71
C VAL A 44 -17.13 -3.55 -10.19
N HIS A 45 -18.18 -3.88 -10.92
CA HIS A 45 -18.10 -4.21 -12.35
C HIS A 45 -17.84 -2.99 -13.23
N LYS A 46 -18.33 -1.82 -12.82
CA LYS A 46 -18.08 -0.57 -13.53
C LYS A 46 -16.63 -0.13 -13.39
N VAL A 47 -16.07 -0.23 -12.19
CA VAL A 47 -14.65 0.04 -11.92
C VAL A 47 -13.78 -0.96 -12.70
N ARG A 48 -14.15 -2.24 -12.70
CA ARG A 48 -13.48 -3.27 -13.50
C ARG A 48 -13.39 -2.87 -14.97
N ALA A 49 -14.51 -2.48 -15.58
CA ALA A 49 -14.56 -2.10 -16.98
C ALA A 49 -13.68 -0.88 -17.32
N VAL A 50 -13.61 0.11 -16.43
CA VAL A 50 -12.72 1.27 -16.58
C VAL A 50 -11.25 0.85 -16.58
N PHE A 51 -10.84 -0.02 -15.66
CA PHE A 51 -9.47 -0.54 -15.64
C PHE A 51 -9.15 -1.45 -16.82
N ASP A 52 -10.05 -2.38 -17.19
CA ASP A 52 -9.85 -3.30 -18.31
C ASP A 52 -9.69 -2.55 -19.64
N LEU A 53 -10.30 -1.37 -19.80
CA LEU A 53 -10.06 -0.49 -20.95
C LEU A 53 -8.73 0.27 -20.82
N GLY A 54 -8.48 0.91 -19.67
CA GLY A 54 -7.27 1.69 -19.42
C GLY A 54 -5.98 0.87 -19.55
N LEU A 55 -5.99 -0.37 -19.07
CA LEU A 55 -4.84 -1.28 -19.12
C LEU A 55 -4.49 -1.76 -20.54
N ARG A 56 -5.35 -1.54 -21.54
CA ARG A 56 -5.03 -1.80 -22.95
C ARG A 56 -4.19 -0.70 -23.58
N HIS A 57 -4.12 0.47 -22.95
CA HIS A 57 -3.34 1.58 -23.48
C HIS A 57 -1.84 1.21 -23.52
N PRO A 58 -1.09 1.51 -24.59
CA PRO A 58 0.32 1.11 -24.72
C PRO A 58 1.24 1.62 -23.60
N SER A 59 0.86 2.72 -22.97
CA SER A 59 1.61 3.33 -21.85
C SER A 59 1.07 2.96 -20.46
N ALA A 60 0.07 2.08 -20.36
CA ALA A 60 -0.55 1.70 -19.08
C ALA A 60 0.49 1.22 -18.05
N ASP A 61 1.43 0.41 -18.52
CA ASP A 61 2.49 -0.20 -17.71
C ASP A 61 3.47 0.80 -17.09
N LYS A 62 3.52 2.03 -17.61
CA LYS A 62 4.39 3.11 -17.13
C LYS A 62 3.64 4.21 -16.41
N HIS A 63 2.32 4.08 -16.25
CA HIS A 63 1.50 5.09 -15.60
C HIS A 63 1.27 4.73 -14.12
N PRO A 64 2.04 5.32 -13.18
CA PRO A 64 2.08 4.86 -11.79
C PRO A 64 0.71 4.90 -11.12
N GLY A 65 -0.11 5.92 -11.40
CA GLY A 65 -1.46 6.01 -10.84
C GLY A 65 -2.39 4.88 -11.28
N LEU A 66 -2.27 4.42 -12.53
CA LEU A 66 -3.19 3.42 -13.07
C LEU A 66 -2.88 2.05 -12.47
N THR A 67 -1.60 1.66 -12.52
CA THR A 67 -1.10 0.41 -11.94
C THR A 67 -1.29 0.39 -10.41
N HIS A 68 -1.10 1.53 -9.75
CA HIS A 68 -1.36 1.69 -8.32
C HIS A 68 -2.83 1.44 -7.96
N SER A 69 -3.75 2.15 -8.61
CA SER A 69 -5.18 2.01 -8.32
C SER A 69 -5.72 0.63 -8.73
N TRP A 70 -5.11 -0.03 -9.73
CA TRP A 70 -5.44 -1.40 -10.08
C TRP A 70 -5.12 -2.41 -8.98
N ILE A 71 -3.99 -2.25 -8.29
CA ILE A 71 -3.64 -3.06 -7.12
C ILE A 71 -4.68 -2.87 -6.01
N HIS A 72 -4.98 -1.61 -5.64
CA HIS A 72 -5.99 -1.32 -4.62
C HIS A 72 -7.36 -1.88 -4.96
N TYR A 73 -7.74 -1.85 -6.23
CA TYR A 73 -9.02 -2.43 -6.66
C TYR A 73 -9.08 -3.94 -6.37
N LEU A 74 -8.01 -4.70 -6.66
CA LEU A 74 -8.01 -6.16 -6.55
C LEU A 74 -7.56 -6.73 -5.21
N GLU A 75 -6.99 -5.94 -4.30
CA GLU A 75 -6.41 -6.42 -3.04
C GLU A 75 -7.42 -7.10 -2.10
N MET A 76 -8.71 -6.81 -2.24
CA MET A 76 -9.78 -7.47 -1.49
C MET A 76 -10.53 -8.55 -2.28
N SER A 77 -10.13 -8.79 -3.53
CA SER A 77 -10.80 -9.77 -4.39
C SER A 77 -10.34 -11.20 -4.07
N ALA A 78 -11.11 -12.20 -4.54
CA ALA A 78 -10.72 -13.60 -4.49
C ALA A 78 -9.57 -13.96 -5.47
N THR A 79 -9.17 -13.01 -6.33
CA THR A 79 -8.17 -13.23 -7.39
C THR A 79 -7.12 -12.10 -7.45
N PRO A 80 -6.48 -11.76 -6.31
CA PRO A 80 -5.54 -10.64 -6.25
C PRO A 80 -4.33 -10.84 -7.18
N ALA A 81 -3.97 -12.10 -7.45
CA ALA A 81 -2.89 -12.49 -8.35
C ALA A 81 -3.01 -11.89 -9.78
N VAL A 82 -4.22 -11.54 -10.22
CA VAL A 82 -4.46 -10.90 -11.53
C VAL A 82 -3.74 -9.56 -11.64
N ALA A 83 -3.50 -8.85 -10.54
CA ALA A 83 -2.78 -7.58 -10.54
C ALA A 83 -1.25 -7.70 -10.45
N LEU A 84 -0.68 -8.91 -10.24
CA LEU A 84 0.77 -9.08 -10.08
C LEU A 84 1.61 -8.52 -11.24
N PRO A 85 1.24 -8.70 -12.54
CA PRO A 85 2.02 -8.11 -13.63
C PRO A 85 2.09 -6.59 -13.57
N ALA A 86 1.01 -5.91 -13.18
CA ALA A 86 0.99 -4.47 -12.98
C ALA A 86 1.80 -4.06 -11.74
N ALA A 87 1.70 -4.85 -10.67
CA ALA A 87 2.46 -4.63 -9.45
C ALA A 87 3.97 -4.73 -9.71
N ASP A 88 4.42 -5.71 -10.49
CA ASP A 88 5.82 -5.88 -10.85
C ASP A 88 6.39 -4.70 -11.65
N ARG A 89 5.58 -4.10 -12.53
CA ARG A 89 5.96 -2.89 -13.28
C ARG A 89 5.96 -1.64 -12.42
N LEU A 90 5.14 -1.60 -11.38
CA LEU A 90 5.08 -0.49 -10.44
C LEU A 90 6.30 -0.44 -9.53
N ARG A 91 6.90 -1.60 -9.21
CA ARG A 91 8.14 -1.68 -8.43
C ARG A 91 9.21 -0.81 -9.07
N HIS A 92 9.73 0.16 -8.31
CA HIS A 92 10.78 1.09 -8.74
C HIS A 92 10.42 2.12 -9.83
N LEU A 93 9.17 2.18 -10.29
CA LEU A 93 8.76 3.16 -11.31
C LEU A 93 8.92 4.61 -10.84
N VAL A 94 8.72 4.86 -9.54
CA VAL A 94 8.93 6.17 -8.91
C VAL A 94 9.80 5.99 -7.65
N PRO A 95 11.14 5.94 -7.80
CA PRO A 95 12.04 5.35 -6.80
C PRO A 95 12.11 6.10 -5.47
N ASP A 96 11.83 7.40 -5.44
CA ASP A 96 11.82 8.19 -4.21
C ASP A 96 10.43 8.31 -3.57
N VAL A 97 9.42 7.63 -4.11
CA VAL A 97 8.08 7.57 -3.50
C VAL A 97 7.91 6.22 -2.82
N GLY A 98 8.17 6.18 -1.51
CA GLY A 98 8.09 4.94 -0.73
C GLY A 98 6.73 4.24 -0.83
N HIS A 99 5.63 5.00 -0.96
CA HIS A 99 4.29 4.43 -1.18
C HIS A 99 4.23 3.56 -2.46
N ILE A 100 4.86 4.00 -3.55
CA ILE A 100 4.83 3.27 -4.83
C ILE A 100 5.57 1.94 -4.74
N HIS A 101 6.69 1.88 -4.01
CA HIS A 101 7.37 0.61 -3.71
C HIS A 101 6.53 -0.31 -2.84
N HIS A 102 5.81 0.26 -1.87
CA HIS A 102 5.03 -0.51 -0.91
C HIS A 102 3.79 -1.15 -1.53
N MET A 103 3.14 -0.49 -2.48
CA MET A 103 1.84 -0.93 -3.01
C MET A 103 1.80 -2.36 -3.56
N PRO A 104 2.77 -2.84 -4.35
CA PRO A 104 2.86 -4.25 -4.74
C PRO A 104 2.80 -5.26 -3.59
N THR A 105 3.27 -4.87 -2.39
CA THR A 105 3.40 -5.76 -1.23
C THR A 105 2.05 -6.18 -0.64
N HIS A 106 0.98 -5.42 -0.94
CA HIS A 106 -0.41 -5.78 -0.63
C HIS A 106 -0.82 -7.08 -1.34
N LEU A 107 -0.36 -7.31 -2.56
CA LEU A 107 -0.63 -8.55 -3.29
C LEU A 107 0.33 -9.65 -2.85
N ASP A 108 1.61 -9.31 -2.65
CA ASP A 108 2.66 -10.27 -2.29
C ASP A 108 2.30 -11.05 -1.02
N VAL A 109 1.79 -10.37 0.01
CA VAL A 109 1.37 -11.04 1.25
C VAL A 109 0.16 -11.95 1.05
N LEU A 110 -0.78 -11.58 0.16
CA LEU A 110 -1.99 -12.35 -0.12
C LEU A 110 -1.70 -13.62 -0.92
N VAL A 111 -0.68 -13.58 -1.79
CA VAL A 111 -0.25 -14.75 -2.59
C VAL A 111 0.89 -15.52 -1.92
N GLY A 112 1.36 -15.09 -0.75
CA GLY A 112 2.42 -15.74 0.02
C GLY A 112 3.85 -15.50 -0.49
N ASP A 113 4.09 -14.57 -1.40
CA ASP A 113 5.45 -14.18 -1.83
C ASP A 113 6.07 -13.17 -0.84
N TYR A 114 6.30 -13.63 0.38
CA TYR A 114 6.88 -12.78 1.43
C TYR A 114 8.28 -12.28 1.07
N ARG A 115 9.02 -12.98 0.21
CA ARG A 115 10.33 -12.55 -0.27
C ARG A 115 10.23 -11.24 -1.07
N ARG A 116 9.30 -11.15 -2.03
CA ARG A 116 9.04 -9.89 -2.77
C ARG A 116 8.50 -8.80 -1.85
N SER A 117 7.63 -9.17 -0.91
CA SER A 117 7.09 -8.23 0.07
C SER A 117 8.20 -7.58 0.91
N ILE A 118 9.18 -8.36 1.38
CA ILE A 118 10.35 -7.86 2.11
C ILE A 118 11.21 -6.94 1.25
N ASP A 119 11.51 -7.33 0.01
CA ASP A 119 12.36 -6.57 -0.90
C ASP A 119 11.75 -5.18 -1.21
N SER A 120 10.49 -5.16 -1.64
CA SER A 120 9.80 -3.92 -1.98
C SER A 120 9.51 -3.04 -0.76
N ASN A 121 9.16 -3.61 0.40
CA ASN A 121 9.04 -2.82 1.62
C ASN A 121 10.39 -2.27 2.13
N THR A 122 11.49 -2.99 1.89
CA THR A 122 12.84 -2.47 2.21
C THR A 122 13.15 -1.24 1.34
N ALA A 123 12.87 -1.30 0.04
CA ALA A 123 13.01 -0.13 -0.85
C ALA A 123 12.08 1.02 -0.43
N ALA A 124 10.86 0.72 0.01
CA ALA A 124 9.91 1.69 0.52
C ALA A 124 10.42 2.43 1.77
N VAL A 125 10.94 1.68 2.75
CA VAL A 125 11.55 2.23 3.97
C VAL A 125 12.75 3.10 3.62
N LEU A 126 13.62 2.67 2.71
CA LEU A 126 14.78 3.47 2.29
C LEU A 126 14.39 4.81 1.65
N ALA A 127 13.36 4.84 0.81
CA ALA A 127 12.83 6.08 0.25
C ALA A 127 12.24 7.00 1.35
N ASP A 128 11.55 6.42 2.32
CA ASP A 128 10.95 7.16 3.43
C ASP A 128 11.97 7.74 4.41
N GLU A 129 13.10 7.06 4.64
CA GLU A 129 14.18 7.58 5.47
C GLU A 129 14.80 8.84 4.86
N LYS A 130 14.91 8.92 3.53
CA LYS A 130 15.31 10.17 2.85
C LYS A 130 14.30 11.30 3.12
N TYR A 131 13.01 10.99 3.07
CA TYR A 131 11.97 11.96 3.39
C TYR A 131 12.04 12.43 4.84
N LEU A 132 12.23 11.51 5.80
CA LEU A 132 12.40 11.83 7.22
C LEU A 132 13.58 12.76 7.44
N ALA A 133 14.74 12.42 6.88
CA ALA A 133 15.96 13.22 7.03
C ALA A 133 15.76 14.67 6.57
N LYS A 134 14.92 14.89 5.54
CA LYS A 134 14.64 16.21 4.99
C LYS A 134 13.51 16.97 5.71
N ASN A 135 12.44 16.29 6.10
CA ASN A 135 11.18 16.94 6.50
C ASN A 135 10.78 16.68 7.97
N GLY A 136 11.52 15.82 8.67
CA GLY A 136 11.19 15.41 10.05
C GLY A 136 9.96 14.50 10.15
N ALA A 137 9.66 14.09 11.39
CA ALA A 137 8.63 13.11 11.71
C ALA A 137 7.29 13.71 12.21
N LYS A 138 7.20 15.03 12.41
CA LYS A 138 6.00 15.68 12.99
C LYS A 138 4.98 16.08 11.92
N ASN A 139 4.61 15.14 11.06
CA ASN A 139 3.65 15.37 9.98
C ASN A 139 2.83 14.09 9.71
N PHE A 140 1.76 14.24 8.92
CA PHE A 140 0.84 13.13 8.63
C PHE A 140 1.54 11.96 7.91
N TYR A 141 2.64 12.22 7.20
CA TYR A 141 3.35 11.19 6.44
C TYR A 141 4.00 10.13 7.34
N SER A 142 4.26 10.44 8.61
CA SER A 142 4.78 9.46 9.58
C SER A 142 3.89 8.22 9.73
N PHE A 143 2.57 8.35 9.54
CA PHE A 143 1.67 7.20 9.50
C PHE A 143 2.03 6.25 8.36
N TYR A 144 2.18 6.76 7.14
CA TYR A 144 2.56 5.96 5.98
C TYR A 144 3.94 5.33 6.15
N ARG A 145 4.90 6.05 6.75
CA ARG A 145 6.23 5.52 7.04
C ARG A 145 6.18 4.33 8.00
N LEU A 146 5.50 4.47 9.14
CA LEU A 146 5.37 3.39 10.10
C LEU A 146 4.56 2.21 9.55
N HIS A 147 3.58 2.46 8.69
CA HIS A 147 2.86 1.40 7.98
C HIS A 147 3.81 0.55 7.12
N LYS A 148 4.79 1.16 6.44
CA LYS A 148 5.80 0.47 5.64
C LYS A 148 6.78 -0.34 6.50
N TYR A 149 7.23 0.21 7.63
CA TYR A 149 7.98 -0.55 8.63
C TYR A 149 7.22 -1.77 9.12
N HIS A 150 5.96 -1.58 9.50
CA HIS A 150 5.10 -2.65 9.99
C HIS A 150 4.87 -3.75 8.93
N SER A 151 4.63 -3.36 7.68
CA SER A 151 4.48 -4.29 6.56
C SER A 151 5.77 -5.09 6.29
N LEU A 152 6.94 -4.45 6.32
CA LEU A 152 8.24 -5.13 6.22
C LEU A 152 8.44 -6.15 7.35
N LEU A 153 8.17 -5.72 8.59
CA LEU A 153 8.31 -6.54 9.78
C LEU A 153 7.40 -7.77 9.72
N TYR A 154 6.13 -7.60 9.33
CA TYR A 154 5.20 -8.72 9.21
C TYR A 154 5.56 -9.69 8.09
N ALA A 155 5.99 -9.18 6.93
CA ALA A 155 6.49 -10.04 5.86
C ALA A 155 7.72 -10.85 6.33
N ALA A 156 8.64 -10.23 7.08
CA ALA A 156 9.79 -10.90 7.68
C ALA A 156 9.37 -11.97 8.72
N MET A 157 8.38 -11.69 9.57
CA MET A 157 7.83 -12.66 10.51
C MET A 157 7.20 -13.87 9.81
N LEU A 158 6.43 -13.63 8.75
CA LEU A 158 5.78 -14.67 7.95
C LEU A 158 6.83 -15.53 7.19
N ALA A 159 7.91 -14.91 6.73
CA ALA A 159 9.04 -15.59 6.08
C ALA A 159 10.05 -16.24 7.05
N GLY A 160 9.84 -16.15 8.38
CA GLY A 160 10.77 -16.70 9.38
C GLY A 160 12.10 -15.94 9.51
N GLN A 161 12.18 -14.70 9.02
CA GLN A 161 13.39 -13.88 8.97
C GLN A 161 13.57 -13.03 10.25
N SER A 162 13.90 -13.68 11.37
CA SER A 162 13.98 -13.01 12.69
C SER A 162 14.92 -11.80 12.73
N LYS A 163 16.10 -11.92 12.12
CA LYS A 163 17.09 -10.82 12.03
C LYS A 163 16.52 -9.60 11.31
N VAL A 164 15.78 -9.81 10.21
CA VAL A 164 15.15 -8.73 9.46
C VAL A 164 14.02 -8.09 10.27
N ALA A 165 13.18 -8.91 10.91
CA ALA A 165 12.08 -8.44 11.74
C ALA A 165 12.55 -7.60 12.93
N LEU A 166 13.54 -8.08 13.70
CA LEU A 166 14.08 -7.35 14.86
C LEU A 166 14.76 -6.04 14.46
N ARG A 167 15.59 -6.05 13.41
CA ARG A 167 16.21 -4.82 12.89
C ARG A 167 15.17 -3.80 12.46
N THR A 168 14.13 -4.23 11.75
CA THR A 168 13.05 -3.36 11.27
C THR A 168 12.24 -2.81 12.45
N LEU A 169 11.99 -3.64 13.47
CA LEU A 169 11.33 -3.24 14.71
C LEU A 169 12.10 -2.12 15.42
N ASP A 170 13.41 -2.29 15.60
CA ASP A 170 14.25 -1.28 16.25
C ASP A 170 14.22 0.06 15.49
N GLN A 171 14.26 0.01 14.16
CA GLN A 171 14.11 1.21 13.32
C GLN A 171 12.73 1.87 13.50
N MET A 172 11.66 1.09 13.49
CA MET A 172 10.29 1.58 13.68
C MET A 172 10.12 2.26 15.05
N GLU A 173 10.62 1.62 16.12
CA GLU A 173 10.53 2.16 17.48
C GLU A 173 11.35 3.44 17.66
N SER A 174 12.52 3.53 16.99
CA SER A 174 13.34 4.75 17.00
C SER A 174 12.63 5.95 16.36
N SER A 175 11.77 5.71 15.38
CA SER A 175 10.94 6.75 14.75
C SER A 175 9.74 7.17 15.61
N LEU A 176 9.36 6.38 16.61
CA LEU A 176 8.20 6.57 17.49
C LEU A 176 8.58 7.26 18.81
N THR A 177 9.17 8.45 18.75
CA THR A 177 9.58 9.18 19.96
C THR A 177 8.39 9.78 20.71
N ASN A 178 8.56 10.03 22.02
CA ASN A 178 7.55 10.74 22.82
C ASN A 178 7.22 12.13 22.26
N ASP A 179 8.19 12.80 21.65
CA ASP A 179 8.03 14.10 21.03
C ASP A 179 7.16 14.04 19.76
N VAL A 180 7.26 12.96 18.98
CA VAL A 180 6.34 12.67 17.87
C VAL A 180 4.93 12.38 18.37
N LEU A 181 4.78 11.53 19.39
CA LEU A 181 3.46 11.15 19.92
C LEU A 181 2.73 12.29 20.65
N ARG A 182 3.45 13.33 21.10
CA ARG A 182 2.84 14.51 21.74
C ARG A 182 2.28 15.52 20.75
N VAL A 183 2.53 15.37 19.45
CA VAL A 183 1.94 16.26 18.43
C VAL A 183 0.42 16.11 18.43
N LYS A 184 -0.29 17.23 18.61
CA LYS A 184 -1.75 17.29 18.66
C LYS A 184 -2.41 17.56 17.31
N THR A 185 -1.68 18.16 16.38
CA THR A 185 -2.17 18.44 15.03
C THR A 185 -1.04 18.21 14.02
N PRO A 186 -1.12 17.16 13.18
CA PRO A 186 -2.11 16.07 13.25
C PRO A 186 -2.04 15.28 14.58
N PRO A 187 -3.12 14.63 15.03
CA PRO A 187 -3.13 13.89 16.31
C PRO A 187 -2.35 12.58 16.17
N LEU A 188 -1.01 12.65 16.27
CA LEU A 188 -0.14 11.53 15.94
C LEU A 188 -0.22 10.38 16.95
N ALA A 189 -0.56 10.63 18.22
CA ALA A 189 -0.78 9.55 19.18
C ALA A 189 -1.86 8.58 18.68
N ASP A 190 -3.04 9.11 18.31
CA ASP A 190 -4.22 8.36 17.87
C ASP A 190 -3.92 7.44 16.67
N TRP A 191 -2.92 7.81 15.84
CA TRP A 191 -2.58 7.07 14.64
C TRP A 191 -1.38 6.15 14.79
N LEU A 192 -0.45 6.45 15.72
CA LEU A 192 0.86 5.81 15.76
C LEU A 192 1.12 5.01 17.04
N GLU A 193 0.38 5.23 18.12
CA GLU A 193 0.70 4.61 19.42
C GLU A 193 0.63 3.08 19.39
N PHE A 194 -0.28 2.51 18.58
CA PHE A 194 -0.45 1.05 18.50
C PHE A 194 0.81 0.34 17.99
N PHE A 195 1.66 1.00 17.19
CA PHE A 195 2.92 0.43 16.72
C PHE A 195 3.90 0.10 17.86
N LYS A 196 3.73 0.71 19.05
CA LYS A 196 4.52 0.36 20.25
C LYS A 196 4.30 -1.07 20.73
N ALA A 197 3.15 -1.67 20.42
CA ALA A 197 2.86 -3.05 20.83
C ALA A 197 3.54 -4.12 19.96
N VAL A 198 4.09 -3.73 18.80
CA VAL A 198 4.55 -4.67 17.76
C VAL A 198 5.74 -5.53 18.21
N ARG A 199 6.57 -5.05 19.15
CA ARG A 199 7.67 -5.85 19.72
C ARG A 199 7.18 -7.16 20.32
N ILE A 200 6.03 -7.14 20.99
CA ILE A 200 5.42 -8.33 21.59
C ILE A 200 5.08 -9.34 20.49
N HIS A 201 4.58 -8.88 19.34
CA HIS A 201 4.26 -9.77 18.22
C HIS A 201 5.52 -10.48 17.69
N VAL A 202 6.64 -9.77 17.59
CA VAL A 202 7.93 -10.34 17.16
C VAL A 202 8.43 -11.37 18.16
N TYR A 203 8.35 -11.08 19.46
CA TYR A 203 8.79 -12.02 20.51
C TYR A 203 7.95 -13.29 20.53
N ILE A 204 6.62 -13.16 20.44
CA ILE A 204 5.72 -14.31 20.33
C ILE A 204 6.04 -15.14 19.08
N ARG A 205 6.27 -14.50 17.93
CA ARG A 205 6.54 -15.20 16.68
C ARG A 205 7.81 -16.05 16.73
N PHE A 206 8.83 -15.60 17.46
CA PHE A 206 10.16 -16.23 17.47
C PHE A 206 10.54 -16.89 18.81
N GLY A 207 9.71 -16.80 19.85
CA GLY A 207 9.97 -17.38 21.16
C GLY A 207 11.14 -16.71 21.90
N LEU A 208 11.18 -15.37 21.89
CA LEU A 208 12.21 -14.54 22.54
C LEU A 208 11.78 -14.00 23.91
#